data_AF-A0A967Z7W3-F1
#
_entry.id   AF-A0A967Z7W3-F1
#
_cell.length_a   1.000
_cell.length_b   1.000
_cell.length_c   1.000
_cell.angle_alpha   90.00
_cell.angle_beta   90.00
_cell.angle_gamma   90.00
#
_symmetry.space_group_name_H-M   'P 1'
#
loop_
_entity.id
_entity.type
_entity.pdbx_description
1 polymer ?
#
loop_
_entity_poly.entity_id
_entity_poly.type
_entity_poly.pdbx_seq_one_letter_code
_entity_poly.pdbx_strand_id
1 'polypeptide(L)'
;KVAATYWVDPFWLAKPSDIAARLTELAVSGDLWLHGRATVTNAFWGLVASVLIGVPIGLMFGANRFLADTIEPFFLGLYSLPRVALAPLFILWLGIGDLSKIVMA
;
A
#
# COMPACT_ATOMS: atom_id res chain seq x y z
N LYS A 1 5.25 11.38 29.54
CA LYS A 1 5.13 10.94 30.96
C LYS A 1 4.00 9.91 31.21
N VAL A 2 3.20 9.48 30.22
CA VAL A 2 2.15 8.45 30.41
C VAL A 2 2.65 7.02 30.13
N ALA A 3 3.57 6.82 29.18
CA ALA A 3 4.31 5.56 29.01
C ALA A 3 5.51 5.39 29.98
N ALA A 4 5.78 6.41 30.81
CA ALA A 4 6.91 6.43 31.73
C ALA A 4 6.53 5.95 33.15
N THR A 5 5.23 5.87 33.44
CA THR A 5 4.68 5.40 34.70
C THR A 5 3.97 4.09 34.38
N TYR A 6 4.43 2.98 34.97
CA TYR A 6 4.10 1.57 34.76
C TYR A 6 2.61 1.15 34.73
N TRP A 7 1.76 1.80 33.93
CA TRP A 7 0.32 1.53 33.82
C TRP A 7 0.00 0.60 32.64
N VAL A 8 0.94 0.45 31.69
CA VAL A 8 0.85 -0.43 30.53
C VAL A 8 2.21 -1.11 30.36
N ASP A 9 2.20 -2.43 30.14
CA ASP A 9 3.41 -3.23 29.99
C ASP A 9 4.26 -2.68 28.82
N PRO A 10 5.59 -2.45 28.99
CA PRO A 10 6.49 -2.05 27.92
C PRO A 10 6.47 -2.97 26.69
N PHE A 11 6.00 -4.21 26.85
CA PHE A 11 5.76 -5.13 25.74
C PHE A 11 4.70 -4.61 24.75
N TRP A 12 3.64 -3.98 25.26
CA TRP A 12 2.51 -3.50 24.45
C TRP A 12 2.69 -2.07 23.96
N LEU A 13 3.48 -1.26 24.66
CA LEU A 13 3.66 0.15 24.33
C LEU A 13 5.13 0.57 24.48
N ALA A 14 5.81 0.75 23.35
CA ALA A 14 7.16 1.30 23.34
C ALA A 14 7.18 2.70 23.94
N LYS A 15 8.21 3.00 24.74
CA LYS A 15 8.37 4.33 25.32
C LYS A 15 8.67 5.34 24.20
N PRO A 16 8.10 6.56 24.22
CA PRO A 16 8.40 7.58 23.21
C PRO A 16 9.90 7.88 23.05
N SER A 17 10.69 7.74 24.12
CA SER A 17 12.15 7.86 24.07
C SER A 17 12.81 6.81 23.19
N ASP A 18 12.31 5.58 23.24
CA ASP A 18 12.89 4.42 22.54
C ASP A 18 12.53 4.49 21.06
N ILE A 19 11.32 4.95 20.75
CA ILE A 19 10.89 5.28 19.38
C ILE A 19 11.78 6.39 18.80
N ALA A 20 12.01 7.47 19.55
CA ALA A 20 12.85 8.59 19.11
C ALA A 20 14.29 8.13 18.85
N ALA A 21 14.89 7.36 19.77
CA ALA A 21 16.24 6.82 19.61
C ALA A 21 16.33 5.91 18.36
N ARG A 22 15.33 5.03 18.16
CA ARG A 22 15.31 4.14 17.00
C ARG A 22 15.12 4.89 15.67
N LEU A 23 14.28 5.92 15.64
CA LEU A 23 14.11 6.76 14.47
C LEU A 23 15.39 7.51 14.11
N THR A 24 16.10 8.05 15.11
CA THR A 24 17.40 8.70 14.87
C THR A 24 18.44 7.72 14.35
N GLU A 25 18.45 6.49 14.87
CA GLU A 25 19.35 5.43 14.41
C GLU A 25 19.08 5.06 12.95
N LEU A 26 17.81 4.84 12.58
CA LEU A 26 17.40 4.54 11.21
C LEU A 26 17.62 5.72 10.24
N ALA A 27 17.51 6.95 10.74
CA ALA A 27 17.79 8.15 9.96
C ALA A 27 19.29 8.31 9.69
N VAL A 28 20.14 8.03 10.69
CA VAL A 28 21.61 8.10 10.56
C VAL A 28 22.15 6.92 9.73
N SER A 29 21.59 5.71 9.88
CA SER A 29 21.97 4.55 9.06
C SER A 29 21.57 4.72 7.59
N GLY A 30 20.62 5.62 7.30
CA GLY A 30 20.09 5.87 5.96
C GLY A 30 19.01 4.87 5.54
N ASP A 31 18.74 3.84 6.33
CA ASP A 31 17.73 2.81 6.04
C ASP A 31 16.32 3.42 5.98
N LEU A 32 16.05 4.42 6.81
CA LEU A 32 14.78 5.13 6.80
C LEU A 32 14.51 5.76 5.43
N TRP A 33 15.52 6.39 4.84
CA TRP A 33 15.39 6.99 3.51
C TRP A 33 15.43 5.96 2.39
N LEU A 34 16.23 4.90 2.53
CA LEU A 34 16.28 3.81 1.56
C LEU A 34 14.91 3.14 1.38
N HIS A 35 14.25 2.76 2.48
CA HIS A 35 12.95 2.10 2.42
C HIS A 35 11.79 3.10 2.23
N GLY A 36 11.88 4.28 2.84
CA GLY A 36 10.88 5.33 2.69
C GLY A 36 10.75 5.79 1.24
N ARG A 37 11.87 6.08 0.56
CA ARG A 37 11.85 6.49 -0.86
C ARG A 37 11.30 5.39 -1.77
N ALA A 38 11.59 4.12 -1.47
CA ALA A 38 11.10 3.00 -2.25
C ALA A 38 9.57 2.90 -2.14
N THR A 39 9.02 3.02 -0.92
CA THR A 39 7.57 3.05 -0.71
C THR A 39 6.90 4.22 -1.43
N VAL A 40 7.45 5.43 -1.31
CA VAL A 40 6.91 6.63 -1.97
C VAL A 40 6.96 6.48 -3.49
N THR A 41 8.08 6.01 -4.03
CA THR A 41 8.26 5.81 -5.49
C THR A 41 7.29 4.75 -6.01
N ASN A 42 7.13 3.64 -5.29
CA ASN A 42 6.22 2.57 -5.69
C ASN A 42 4.76 3.04 -5.65
N ALA A 43 4.37 3.78 -4.61
CA ALA A 43 3.03 4.37 -4.49
C ALA A 43 2.76 5.40 -5.59
N PHE A 44 3.74 6.25 -5.91
CA PHE A 44 3.62 7.23 -6.97
C PHE A 44 3.36 6.58 -8.33
N TRP A 45 4.17 5.59 -8.71
CA TRP A 45 3.99 4.89 -9.99
C TRP A 45 2.72 4.05 -10.03
N GLY A 46 2.33 3.43 -8.91
CA GLY A 46 1.08 2.70 -8.80
C GLY A 46 -0.14 3.59 -9.01
N LEU A 47 -0.12 4.78 -8.40
CA LEU A 47 -1.16 5.79 -8.58
C LEU A 47 -1.21 6.31 -10.02
N VAL A 48 -0.06 6.65 -10.61
CA VAL A 48 0.02 7.12 -12.00
C VAL A 48 -0.56 6.07 -12.96
N ALA A 49 -0.15 4.80 -12.82
CA ALA A 49 -0.68 3.72 -13.65
C ALA A 49 -2.18 3.52 -13.45
N SER A 50 -2.64 3.53 -12.20
CA SER A 50 -4.06 3.37 -11.85
C SER A 50 -4.93 4.50 -12.41
N VAL A 51 -4.45 5.75 -12.38
CA VAL A 51 -5.17 6.89 -12.97
C VAL A 51 -5.21 6.77 -14.48
N LEU A 52 -4.07 6.48 -15.12
CA LEU A 52 -3.99 6.39 -16.59
C LEU A 52 -4.84 5.25 -17.17
N ILE A 53 -5.05 4.17 -16.42
CA ILE A 53 -5.85 3.02 -16.88
C ILE A 53 -7.29 3.10 -16.36
N GLY A 54 -7.46 3.36 -15.07
CA GLY A 54 -8.75 3.35 -14.39
C GLY A 54 -9.67 4.49 -14.81
N VAL A 55 -9.14 5.70 -15.05
CA VAL A 55 -9.98 6.83 -15.47
C VAL A 55 -10.57 6.61 -16.87
N PRO A 56 -9.80 6.25 -17.92
CA PRO A 56 -10.38 5.96 -19.23
C PRO A 56 -11.40 4.83 -19.19
N ILE A 57 -11.09 3.74 -18.48
CA ILE A 57 -12.01 2.60 -18.34
C ILE A 57 -13.31 3.03 -17.64
N GLY A 58 -13.21 3.79 -16.55
CA GLY A 58 -14.37 4.31 -15.83
C GLY A 58 -15.23 5.25 -16.68
N LEU A 59 -14.60 6.12 -17.47
CA LEU A 59 -15.30 7.00 -18.42
C LEU A 59 -16.03 6.20 -19.51
N MET A 60 -15.40 5.14 -20.05
CA MET A 60 -16.02 4.26 -21.04
C MET A 60 -17.27 3.57 -20.49
N PHE A 61 -17.23 3.09 -19.24
CA PHE A 61 -18.39 2.47 -18.59
C PHE A 61 -19.47 3.50 -18.24
N GLY A 62 -19.10 4.69 -17.78
CA GLY A 62 -20.04 5.77 -17.52
C GLY A 62 -20.79 6.24 -18.77
N ALA A 63 -20.18 6.12 -19.94
CA ALA A 63 -20.81 6.47 -21.22
C ALA A 63 -21.80 5.41 -21.74
N ASN A 64 -21.73 4.15 -21.27
CA ASN A 64 -22.55 3.05 -21.78
C ASN A 64 -23.16 2.22 -20.64
N ARG A 65 -24.46 2.44 -20.38
CA ARG A 65 -25.23 1.73 -19.34
C ARG A 65 -25.18 0.20 -19.45
N PHE A 66 -25.28 -0.35 -20.66
CA PHE A 66 -25.24 -1.81 -20.85
C PHE A 66 -23.90 -2.39 -20.40
N LEU A 67 -22.80 -1.69 -20.70
CA LEU A 67 -21.46 -2.13 -20.33
C LEU A 67 -21.21 -1.95 -18.84
N ALA A 68 -21.71 -0.88 -18.23
CA ALA A 68 -21.67 -0.67 -16.80
C ALA A 68 -22.38 -1.81 -16.04
N ASP A 69 -23.64 -2.08 -16.37
CA ASP A 69 -24.45 -3.10 -15.69
C ASP A 69 -23.85 -4.52 -15.82
N THR A 70 -23.18 -4.80 -16.95
CA THR A 70 -22.54 -6.10 -17.18
C THR A 70 -21.23 -6.26 -16.41
N ILE A 71 -20.40 -5.21 -16.33
CA ILE A 71 -19.06 -5.29 -15.74
C ILE A 71 -19.10 -5.04 -14.22
N GLU A 72 -20.05 -4.24 -13.72
CA GLU A 72 -20.22 -3.91 -12.29
C GLU A 72 -20.10 -5.11 -11.33
N PRO A 73 -20.77 -6.26 -11.53
CA PRO A 73 -20.64 -7.41 -10.63
C PRO A 73 -19.21 -7.95 -10.54
N PHE A 74 -18.40 -7.84 -11.59
CA PHE A 74 -17.00 -8.27 -11.58
C PHE A 74 -16.14 -7.31 -10.76
N PHE A 75 -16.37 -6.00 -10.85
CA PHE A 75 -15.67 -5.02 -10.00
C PHE A 75 -16.02 -5.17 -8.53
N LEU A 76 -17.30 -5.41 -8.21
CA LEU A 76 -17.73 -5.68 -6.85
C LEU A 76 -17.05 -6.94 -6.29
N GLY A 77 -16.93 -7.99 -7.11
CA GLY A 77 -16.17 -9.19 -6.77
C GLY A 77 -14.69 -8.90 -6.51
N LEU A 78 -14.02 -8.18 -7.41
CA LEU A 78 -12.61 -7.80 -7.26
C LEU A 78 -12.37 -6.93 -6.02
N TYR A 79 -13.25 -5.97 -5.74
CA TYR A 79 -13.15 -5.10 -4.58
C TYR A 79 -13.30 -5.86 -3.26
N SER A 80 -14.05 -6.96 -3.26
CA SER A 80 -14.22 -7.80 -2.07
C SER A 80 -12.98 -8.64 -1.72
N LEU A 81 -12.03 -8.79 -2.66
CA LEU A 81 -10.83 -9.59 -2.42
C LEU A 81 -9.90 -8.87 -1.43
N PRO A 82 -9.42 -9.54 -0.38
CA PRO A 82 -8.44 -8.95 0.51
C PRO A 82 -7.12 -8.75 -0.24
N ARG A 83 -6.51 -7.56 -0.12
CA ARG A 83 -5.24 -7.22 -0.80
C ARG A 83 -4.13 -8.24 -0.55
N VAL A 84 -4.10 -8.86 0.63
CA VAL A 84 -3.12 -9.90 0.99
C VAL A 84 -3.22 -11.15 0.12
N ALA A 85 -4.42 -11.49 -0.40
CA ALA A 85 -4.61 -12.63 -1.30
C ALA A 85 -4.12 -12.34 -2.73
N LEU A 86 -4.06 -11.07 -3.13
CA LEU A 86 -3.61 -10.65 -4.46
C LEU A 86 -2.08 -10.61 -4.56
N ALA A 87 -1.38 -10.30 -3.46
CA ALA A 87 0.08 -10.22 -3.42
C ALA A 87 0.80 -11.44 -4.04
N PRO A 88 0.50 -12.71 -3.66
CA PRO A 88 1.17 -13.87 -4.26
C PRO A 88 0.88 -14.04 -5.75
N LEU A 89 -0.32 -13.68 -6.22
CA LEU A 89 -0.68 -13.74 -7.64
C LEU A 89 0.14 -12.75 -8.47
N PHE A 90 0.29 -11.52 -7.98
CA PHE A 90 1.12 -10.52 -8.66
C PHE A 90 2.60 -10.88 -8.63
N ILE A 91 3.09 -11.48 -7.54
CA ILE A 91 4.47 -11.98 -7.48
C ILE A 91 4.69 -13.11 -8.48
N LEU A 92 3.73 -14.03 -8.64
CA LEU A 92 3.83 -15.13 -9.61
C LEU A 92 3.89 -14.61 -11.05
N TRP A 93 3.08 -13.61 -11.40
CA TRP A 93 3.01 -13.06 -12.75
C TRP A 93 4.14 -12.08 -13.09
N LEU A 94 4.45 -11.16 -12.17
CA LEU A 94 5.36 -10.05 -12.41
C LEU A 94 6.77 -10.29 -11.85
N GLY A 95 6.94 -11.37 -11.09
CA GLY A 95 8.15 -11.68 -10.36
C GLY A 95 8.29 -10.94 -9.04
N ILE A 96 9.34 -11.30 -8.30
CA ILE A 96 9.75 -10.61 -7.08
C ILE A 96 10.45 -9.32 -7.47
N GLY A 97 9.97 -8.17 -6.98
CA GLY A 97 10.59 -6.88 -7.27
C GLY A 97 9.70 -5.71 -6.91
N ASP A 98 10.03 -4.53 -7.44
CA ASP A 98 9.23 -3.32 -7.22
C ASP A 98 7.97 -3.29 -8.08
N LEU A 99 7.97 -3.94 -9.24
CA LEU A 99 6.82 -4.01 -10.15
C LEU A 99 5.59 -4.66 -9.49
N SER A 100 5.78 -5.75 -8.75
CA SER A 100 4.70 -6.38 -7.98
C SER A 100 4.20 -5.51 -6.83
N LYS A 101 5.06 -4.68 -6.23
CA LYS A 101 4.66 -3.70 -5.20
C LYS A 101 3.92 -2.52 -5.80
N ILE A 102 4.34 -2.04 -6.97
CA ILE A 102 3.72 -0.93 -7.73
C ILE A 102 2.31 -1.32 -8.16
N VAL A 103 2.11 -2.52 -8.71
CA VAL A 103 0.78 -2.99 -9.13
C VAL A 103 -0.14 -3.22 -7.93
N MET A 104 0.44 -3.62 -6.79
CA MET A 104 -0.32 -3.76 -5.57
C MET A 104 -0.67 -2.40 -4.94
N ALA A 105 0.09 -1.33 -5.19
CA ALA A 105 0.09 -0.03 -4.50
C ALA A 105 -1.26 0.68 -4.55
#